data_AF-A0A6M3L508-F1
#
_entry.id   AF-A0A6M3L508-F1
#
_cell.length_a   1.000
_cell.length_b   1.000
_cell.length_c   1.000
_cell.angle_alpha   90.00
_cell.angle_beta   90.00
_cell.angle_gamma   90.00
#
_symmetry.space_group_name_H-M   'P 1'
#
loop_
_entity.id
_entity.type
_entity.pdbx_description
1 polymer ?
#
loop_
_entity_poly.entity_id
_entity_poly.type
_entity_poly.pdbx_seq_one_letter_code
_entity_poly.pdbx_strand_id
1 'polypeptide(L)' 'MYRITIYDKEGEKSVLHEGRDEDELRDMVESCVNDLENKEIRSFVVSRVSGGTFKKPFWEK' A
#
# COMPACT_ATOMS: atom_id res chain seq x y z
N MET A 1 9.09 -5.90 1.01
CA MET A 1 8.21 -5.01 1.76
C MET A 1 7.10 -4.57 0.84
N TYR A 2 5.86 -4.60 1.31
CA TYR A 2 4.68 -4.18 0.55
C TYR A 2 4.01 -3.01 1.26
N ARG A 3 3.39 -2.12 0.50
CA ARG A 3 2.68 -0.96 1.00
C ARG A 3 1.28 -0.93 0.40
N ILE A 4 0.25 -0.82 1.24
CA ILE A 4 -1.12 -0.59 0.77
C ILE A 4 -1.48 0.87 0.97
N THR A 5 -2.04 1.48 -0.08
CA THR A 5 -2.58 2.84 -0.03
C THR A 5 -4.08 2.76 -0.23
N ILE A 6 -4.84 3.25 0.74
CA ILE A 6 -6.30 3.24 0.74
C ILE A 6 -6.80 4.63 0.38
N TYR A 7 -7.85 4.67 -0.45
CA TYR A 7 -8.56 5.87 -0.84
C TYR A 7 -10.01 5.74 -0.41
N ASP A 8 -10.46 6.67 0.42
CA ASP A 8 -11.86 6.75 0.84
C ASP A 8 -12.74 7.43 -0.23
N LYS A 9 -14.00 7.70 0.12
CA LYS A 9 -14.95 8.36 -0.78
C LYS A 9 -14.68 9.85 -0.97
N GLU A 10 -14.07 10.50 0.02
CA GLU A 10 -13.74 11.94 -0.01
C GLU A 10 -12.37 12.22 -0.66
N GLY A 11 -11.61 11.15 -0.97
CA GLY A 11 -10.26 11.23 -1.51
C GLY A 11 -9.17 11.33 -0.43
N GLU A 12 -9.52 11.16 0.84
CA GLU A 12 -8.55 11.05 1.92
C GLU A 12 -7.70 9.80 1.72
N LYS A 13 -6.39 9.98 1.90
CA LYS A 13 -5.38 8.97 1.68
C LYS A 13 -4.87 8.46 3.02
N SER A 14 -5.10 7.19 3.30
CA SER A 14 -4.49 6.51 4.43
C SER A 14 -3.45 5.50 3.92
N VAL A 15 -2.24 5.56 4.47
CA VAL A 15 -1.18 4.61 4.15
C VAL A 15 -1.25 3.50 5.18
N LEU A 16 -1.78 2.35 4.77
CA LEU A 16 -1.91 1.20 5.65
C LEU A 16 -0.69 0.30 5.45
N HIS A 17 0.22 0.42 6.41
CA HIS A 17 1.25 -0.55 6.78
C HIS A 17 2.30 -0.98 5.73
N GLU A 18 3.46 -1.35 6.26
CA GLU A 18 4.58 -1.91 5.52
C GLU A 18 4.70 -3.41 5.87
N GLY A 19 4.00 -4.27 5.14
CA GLY A 19 4.09 -5.74 5.33
C GLY A 19 5.48 -6.26 4.96
N ARG A 20 6.04 -7.14 5.77
CA ARG A 20 7.40 -7.66 5.59
C ARG A 20 7.44 -8.90 4.69
N ASP A 21 6.38 -9.70 4.68
CA ASP A 21 6.25 -10.95 3.92
C ASP A 21 4.90 -11.09 3.16
N GLU A 22 4.73 -12.20 2.43
CA GLU A 22 3.57 -12.45 1.56
C GLU A 22 2.31 -12.86 2.35
N ASP A 23 2.47 -13.48 3.52
CA ASP A 23 1.34 -13.90 4.35
C ASP A 23 0.70 -12.66 5.01
N GLU A 24 1.51 -11.77 5.59
CA GLU A 24 1.03 -10.47 6.09
C GLU A 24 0.36 -9.64 4.99
N LEU A 25 0.90 -9.67 3.76
CA LEU A 25 0.28 -9.00 2.62
C LEU A 25 -1.11 -9.55 2.33
N ARG A 26 -1.26 -10.87 2.34
CA ARG A 26 -2.53 -11.54 2.04
C ARG A 26 -3.60 -11.13 3.03
N ASP A 27 -3.30 -11.15 4.33
CA ASP A 27 -4.24 -10.75 5.38
C ASP A 27 -4.67 -9.28 5.23
N MET A 28 -3.72 -8.38 4.91
CA MET A 28 -4.04 -6.97 4.68
C MET A 28 -4.91 -6.76 3.44
N VAL A 29 -4.66 -7.50 2.35
CA VAL A 29 -5.47 -7.43 1.13
C VAL A 29 -6.88 -7.95 1.39
N GLU A 30 -7.03 -9.04 2.14
CA GLU A 30 -8.34 -9.58 2.50
C GLU A 30 -9.17 -8.58 3.32
N SER A 31 -8.55 -7.89 4.29
CA SER A 31 -9.20 -6.79 5.01
C SER A 31 -9.65 -5.68 4.05
N CYS A 32 -8.78 -5.24 3.13
CA CYS A 32 -9.12 -4.17 2.18
C CYS A 32 -10.24 -4.58 1.21
N VAL A 33 -10.31 -5.86 0.83
CA VAL A 33 -11.40 -6.38 -0.01
C VAL A 33 -12.72 -6.34 0.76
N ASN A 34 -12.74 -6.75 2.03
CA ASN A 34 -13.93 -6.65 2.88
C ASN A 34 -14.38 -5.18 3.02
N ASP A 35 -13.46 -4.26 3.28
CA ASP A 35 -13.77 -2.82 3.39
C ASP A 35 -14.33 -2.26 2.06
N LEU A 36 -13.87 -2.79 0.92
CA LEU A 36 -14.36 -2.41 -0.41
C LEU A 36 -15.78 -2.94 -0.64
N GLU A 37 -16.06 -4.19 -0.26
CA GLU A 37 -17.39 -4.80 -0.34
C GLU A 37 -18.41 -4.09 0.55
N ASN A 38 -18.00 -3.70 1.76
CA ASN A 38 -18.79 -2.91 2.69
C ASN A 38 -18.95 -1.44 2.27
N LYS A 39 -18.27 -1.02 1.19
CA LYS A 39 -18.23 0.37 0.69
C LYS A 39 -17.66 1.36 1.71
N GLU A 40 -16.82 0.90 2.62
CA GLU A 40 -16.10 1.73 3.58
C GLU A 40 -14.97 2.49 2.89
N ILE A 41 -14.30 1.82 1.94
CA ILE A 41 -13.29 2.42 1.07
C ILE A 41 -13.78 2.46 -0.38
N ARG A 42 -13.21 3.36 -1.19
CA ARG A 42 -13.52 3.45 -2.62
C ARG A 42 -12.58 2.60 -3.46
N SER A 43 -11.30 2.59 -3.10
CA SER A 43 -10.27 1.79 -3.76
C SER A 43 -9.04 1.65 -2.88
N PHE A 44 -8.21 0.66 -3.19
CA PHE A 44 -6.89 0.52 -2.59
C PHE A 44 -5.86 0.14 -3.67
N VAL A 45 -4.59 0.45 -3.41
CA VAL A 45 -3.45 0.16 -4.29
C VAL A 45 -2.38 -0.56 -3.50
N VAL A 46 -1.97 -1.73 -3.98
CA VAL A 46 -0.86 -2.50 -3.42
C VAL A 46 0.41 -2.19 -4.19
N SER A 47 1.46 -1.79 -3.47
CA SER A 47 2.78 -1.46 -4.03
C SER A 47 3.86 -2.35 -3.43
N ARG A 48 4.72 -2.95 -4.25
CA ARG A 48 5.93 -3.63 -3.77
C ARG A 48 7.05 -2.61 -3.61
N VAL A 49 7.56 -2.45 -2.40
CA VAL A 49 8.71 -1.60 -2.07
C VAL A 49 9.96 -2.47 -2.05
N SER A 50 10.80 -2.32 -3.07
CA SER A 50 12.14 -2.90 -3.11
C SER A 50 13.15 -1.92 -2.53
N GLY A 51 13.77 -2.28 -1.40
CA GLY A 51 14.89 -1.53 -0.83
C GLY A 51 16.16 -1.73 -1.66
N GLY A 52 16.34 -0.95 -2.72
CA GLY A 52 17.62 -0.84 -3.41
C GLY A 52 18.51 0.17 -2.69
N THR A 53 19.81 -0.10 -2.58
CA THR A 53 20.80 0.93 -2.27
C THR A 53 20.78 1.97 -3.39
N PHE A 54 20.10 3.09 -3.16
CA PHE A 54 20.11 4.20 -4.08
C PHE A 54 21.54 4.75 -4.16
N LYS A 55 22.21 4.50 -5.29
CA LYS A 55 23.24 5.44 -5.74
C LYS A 55 22.51 6.76 -5.95
N LYS A 56 23.12 7.87 -5.51
CA LYS A 56 22.56 9.22 -5.70
C LYS A 56 22.01 9.34 -7.13
N PRO A 57 20.79 9.86 -7.30
CA PRO A 57 20.25 10.03 -8.63
C PRO A 57 21.20 10.92 -9.47
N PHE A 58 21.24 10.69 -10.78
CA PHE A 58 22.25 11.29 -11.67
C PHE A 58 22.26 12.84 -11.67
N TRP A 59 21.20 13.47 -11.17
CA TRP A 59 21.05 14.92 -11.08
C TRP A 59 21.52 15.54 -9.76
N GLU A 60 21.80 14.74 -8.73
CA GLU A 60 22.42 15.22 -7.49
C GLU A 60 23.94 15.26 -7.66
N LYS A 61 24.47 16.46 -7.96
CA LYS A 61 25.92 16.75 -7.96
C LYS A 61 26.50 16.73 -6.55
#